data_AF-A0AAU9VGL3-F1
#
_entry.id   AF-A0AAU9VGL3-F1
#
_cell.length_a   1.000
_cell.length_b   1.000
_cell.length_c   1.000
_cell.angle_alpha   90.00
_cell.angle_beta   90.00
_cell.angle_gamma   90.00
#
_symmetry.space_group_name_H-M   'P 1'
#
loop_
_entity.id
_entity.type
_entity.pdbx_description
1 polymer ?
#
loop_
_entity_poly.entity_id
_entity_poly.type
_entity_poly.pdbx_seq_one_letter_code
_entity_poly.pdbx_strand_id
1 'polypeptide(L)'
;MVILLKLSLLKRFAKIRNILSKPTSALFTLGALLLYGSMFIPMFRHEGKAIMAPELMQAYIMIVLGISAFFMLSMVLSKHQSLFFLEDSYFMFIGPFNRKQILSLLPFENIWGSMLLALLASFLSAFQFSLHFAMPIQLVLITFFMNTLLISAFSLIMEWFYLKGIIQKTKSKGPRILLGLLIVCALLIFGTQFYQNGFDVMASLMAFVTQDSFFWIPLFGWAKLGLVGFVSQNIVQVLLGFGLMVLFHVIAIYVFANTKGDFFEQAMLDAEDFSEFYARAKSGKQEINTDDIKQVEVKYGIGARAIHNKNVLLLKKQRRMIGLKDVLIYIIYLIMGFFMKMPIQGYIMFIIIALFNQANIDTLTDDLKQYHLYLIPDSPLRKLFNTIKLPFLKSLGIALFFTLVSIGMARANLGEALVALVFVSSYVALINVSSILTIRIMKSRHNQIVDMLLRMILCVLPIVVVFATAGLLSVDIEANAMALGLTVSALAYAIAGAGFVWVAPMLRGTEF
;
A
#
# COMPACT_ATOMS: atom_id res chain seq x y z
N MET A 1 33.41 1.38 -13.34
CA MET A 1 31.98 1.09 -13.61
C MET A 1 31.65 -0.40 -13.47
N VAL A 2 32.30 -1.30 -14.22
CA VAL A 2 32.02 -2.75 -14.19
C VAL A 2 32.08 -3.36 -12.77
N ILE A 3 33.08 -2.97 -11.98
CA ILE A 3 33.26 -3.44 -10.59
C ILE A 3 32.07 -3.03 -9.70
N LEU A 4 31.60 -1.78 -9.80
CA LEU A 4 30.46 -1.26 -9.04
C LEU A 4 29.16 -1.98 -9.41
N LEU A 5 28.92 -2.20 -10.71
CA LEU A 5 27.75 -2.95 -11.18
C LEU A 5 27.76 -4.40 -10.66
N LYS A 6 28.92 -5.06 -10.68
CA LYS A 6 29.09 -6.41 -10.13
C LYS A 6 28.82 -6.45 -8.63
N LEU A 7 29.32 -5.48 -7.86
CA LEU A 7 29.06 -5.36 -6.42
C LEU A 7 27.57 -5.16 -6.13
N SER A 8 26.89 -4.26 -6.85
CA SER A 8 25.44 -4.03 -6.68
C SER A 8 24.62 -5.31 -6.94
N LEU A 9 24.97 -6.06 -7.99
CA LEU A 9 24.33 -7.35 -8.29
C LEU A 9 24.61 -8.41 -7.20
N LEU A 10 25.87 -8.55 -6.77
CA LEU A 10 26.24 -9.49 -5.71
C LEU A 10 25.53 -9.18 -4.38
N LYS A 11 25.42 -7.90 -4.01
CA LYS A 11 24.68 -7.46 -2.82
C LYS A 11 23.23 -7.95 -2.87
N ARG A 12 22.59 -7.88 -4.03
CA ARG A 12 21.20 -8.32 -4.22
C ARG A 12 21.04 -9.83 -4.13
N PHE A 13 21.91 -10.59 -4.81
CA PHE A 13 21.92 -12.05 -4.68
C PHE A 13 22.19 -12.50 -3.24
N ALA A 14 23.08 -11.79 -2.53
CA ALA A 14 23.34 -12.04 -1.12
C ALA A 14 22.10 -11.76 -0.25
N LYS A 15 21.33 -10.69 -0.50
CA LYS A 15 20.06 -10.42 0.19
C LYS A 15 19.04 -11.54 -0.05
N ILE A 16 18.86 -12.01 -1.28
CA ILE A 16 17.96 -13.12 -1.61
C ILE A 16 18.40 -14.40 -0.89
N ARG A 17 19.69 -14.73 -0.97
CA ARG A 17 20.28 -15.89 -0.27
C ARG A 17 20.09 -15.80 1.24
N ASN A 18 20.24 -14.62 1.83
CA ASN A 18 20.05 -14.41 3.26
C ASN A 18 18.59 -14.68 3.68
N ILE A 19 17.61 -14.24 2.89
CA ILE A 19 16.18 -14.51 3.14
C ILE A 19 15.89 -16.02 3.13
N LEU A 20 16.52 -16.77 2.23
CA LEU A 20 16.33 -18.22 2.08
C LEU A 20 17.27 -19.06 2.95
N SER A 21 18.17 -18.44 3.72
CA SER A 21 19.21 -19.15 4.48
C SER A 21 18.67 -20.01 5.62
N LYS A 22 17.49 -19.68 6.17
CA LYS A 22 16.86 -20.42 7.26
C LYS A 22 15.63 -21.16 6.74
N PRO A 23 15.43 -22.46 7.07
CA PRO A 23 14.35 -23.27 6.53
C PRO A 23 12.95 -22.71 6.82
N THR A 24 12.73 -22.16 8.01
CA THR A 24 11.45 -21.53 8.35
C THR A 24 11.20 -20.24 7.57
N SER A 25 12.24 -19.42 7.37
CA SER A 25 12.14 -18.18 6.59
C SER A 25 11.83 -18.51 5.14
N ALA A 26 12.56 -19.48 4.57
CA ALA A 26 12.34 -19.99 3.23
C ALA A 26 10.90 -20.48 3.04
N LEU A 27 10.38 -21.31 3.96
CA LEU A 27 9.00 -21.82 3.91
C LEU A 27 7.96 -20.68 3.87
N PHE A 28 8.08 -19.70 4.77
CA PHE A 28 7.16 -18.56 4.79
C PHE A 28 7.27 -17.69 3.53
N THR A 29 8.49 -17.44 3.03
CA THR A 29 8.67 -16.66 1.81
C THR A 29 8.19 -17.37 0.55
N LEU A 30 8.40 -18.69 0.45
CA LEU A 30 7.89 -19.50 -0.66
C LEU A 30 6.36 -19.58 -0.59
N GLY A 31 5.79 -19.77 0.60
CA GLY A 31 4.34 -19.72 0.80
C GLY A 31 3.73 -18.37 0.41
N ALA A 32 4.37 -17.26 0.79
CA ALA A 32 3.95 -15.92 0.39
C ALA A 32 4.04 -15.73 -1.13
N LEU A 33 5.14 -16.19 -1.75
CA LEU A 33 5.34 -16.10 -3.19
C LEU A 33 4.34 -16.95 -3.98
N LEU A 34 3.97 -18.13 -3.46
CA LEU A 34 2.90 -18.95 -4.02
C LEU A 34 1.53 -18.29 -3.86
N LEU A 35 1.24 -17.65 -2.72
CA LEU A 35 -0.03 -16.97 -2.47
C LEU A 35 -0.18 -15.72 -3.34
N TYR A 36 0.83 -14.87 -3.43
CA TYR A 36 0.80 -13.74 -4.36
C TYR A 36 0.89 -14.19 -5.82
N GLY A 37 1.63 -15.26 -6.11
CA GLY A 37 1.73 -15.85 -7.44
C GLY A 37 0.40 -16.44 -7.92
N SER A 38 -0.39 -17.04 -7.02
CA SER A 38 -1.69 -17.61 -7.36
C SER A 38 -2.72 -16.55 -7.75
N MET A 39 -2.54 -15.29 -7.30
CA MET A 39 -3.34 -14.16 -7.77
C MET A 39 -3.23 -13.96 -9.28
N PHE A 40 -2.17 -14.44 -9.94
CA PHE A 40 -2.05 -14.32 -11.39
C PHE A 40 -2.74 -15.44 -12.18
N ILE A 41 -3.24 -16.50 -11.53
CA ILE A 41 -3.93 -17.61 -12.21
C ILE A 41 -5.11 -17.15 -13.06
N PRO A 42 -6.01 -16.24 -12.61
CA PRO A 42 -7.12 -15.76 -13.43
C PRO A 42 -6.70 -15.08 -14.72
N MET A 43 -5.48 -14.55 -14.79
CA MET A 43 -4.90 -13.92 -15.99
C MET A 43 -4.65 -14.93 -17.12
N PHE A 44 -4.39 -16.18 -16.77
CA PHE A 44 -4.14 -17.27 -17.73
C PHE A 44 -5.39 -18.10 -18.05
N ARG A 45 -6.50 -17.87 -17.32
CA ARG A 45 -7.78 -18.54 -17.57
C ARG A 45 -8.65 -17.68 -18.47
N HIS A 46 -8.74 -18.07 -19.74
CA HIS A 46 -9.51 -17.37 -20.78
C HIS A 46 -10.90 -17.98 -21.04
N GLU A 47 -11.18 -19.18 -20.51
CA GLU A 47 -12.46 -19.87 -20.72
C GLU A 47 -13.64 -19.02 -20.21
N GLY A 48 -14.63 -18.80 -21.09
CA GLY A 48 -15.85 -18.06 -20.77
C GLY A 48 -15.72 -16.55 -20.64
N LYS A 49 -14.54 -15.95 -20.88
CA LYS A 49 -14.32 -14.50 -20.76
C LYS A 49 -14.33 -13.80 -22.11
N ALA A 50 -15.01 -12.66 -22.18
CA ALA A 50 -14.95 -11.78 -23.34
C ALA A 50 -13.54 -11.19 -23.51
N ILE A 51 -13.11 -11.04 -24.76
CA ILE A 51 -11.88 -10.29 -25.09
C ILE A 51 -12.11 -8.83 -24.71
N MET A 52 -11.13 -8.24 -24.03
CA MET A 52 -11.20 -6.84 -23.60
C MET A 52 -11.31 -5.90 -24.81
N ALA A 53 -12.30 -5.00 -24.81
CA ALA A 53 -12.46 -3.99 -25.86
C ALA A 53 -11.31 -2.95 -25.82
N PRO A 54 -10.95 -2.30 -26.95
CA PRO A 54 -9.86 -1.32 -27.00
C PRO A 54 -10.01 -0.18 -25.97
N GLU A 55 -11.22 0.31 -25.72
CA GLU A 55 -11.49 1.37 -24.75
C GLU A 55 -11.16 0.92 -23.32
N LEU A 56 -11.47 -0.34 -23.00
CA LEU A 56 -11.14 -0.95 -21.70
C LEU A 56 -9.64 -1.20 -21.57
N MET A 57 -8.94 -1.53 -22.67
CA MET A 57 -7.48 -1.62 -22.68
C MET A 57 -6.83 -0.25 -22.39
N GLN A 58 -7.37 0.83 -22.95
CA GLN A 58 -6.92 2.19 -22.65
C GLN A 58 -7.23 2.59 -21.21
N ALA A 59 -8.38 2.19 -20.67
CA ALA A 59 -8.71 2.37 -19.26
C ALA A 59 -7.72 1.65 -18.33
N TYR A 60 -7.34 0.42 -18.67
CA TYR A 60 -6.28 -0.31 -17.97
C TYR A 60 -4.96 0.46 -17.97
N ILE A 61 -4.51 0.95 -19.14
CA ILE A 61 -3.29 1.75 -19.27
C ILE A 61 -3.35 2.99 -18.36
N MET A 62 -4.45 3.75 -18.42
CA MET A 62 -4.61 4.96 -17.62
C MET A 62 -4.66 4.70 -16.12
N ILE A 63 -5.24 3.58 -15.69
CA ILE A 63 -5.22 3.16 -14.27
C ILE A 63 -3.79 2.86 -13.82
N VAL A 64 -3.01 2.13 -14.62
CA VAL A 64 -1.60 1.82 -14.28
C VAL A 64 -0.77 3.10 -14.21
N LEU A 65 -0.94 4.02 -15.15
CA LEU A 65 -0.31 5.34 -15.10
C LEU A 65 -0.76 6.13 -13.88
N GLY A 66 -2.05 6.11 -13.52
CA GLY A 66 -2.60 6.76 -12.33
C GLY A 66 -2.00 6.23 -11.02
N ILE A 67 -1.86 4.91 -10.88
CA ILE A 67 -1.17 4.29 -9.72
C ILE A 67 0.29 4.75 -9.67
N SER A 68 0.92 4.90 -10.82
CA SER A 68 2.32 5.31 -10.89
C SER A 68 2.49 6.80 -10.53
N ALA A 69 1.52 7.64 -10.88
CA ALA A 69 1.42 9.02 -10.39
C ALA A 69 1.26 9.07 -8.86
N PHE A 70 0.49 8.15 -8.28
CA PHE A 70 0.37 8.03 -6.83
C PHE A 70 1.71 7.67 -6.17
N PHE A 71 2.48 6.74 -6.74
CA PHE A 71 3.83 6.44 -6.24
C PHE A 71 4.76 7.65 -6.31
N MET A 72 4.68 8.45 -7.37
CA MET A 72 5.47 9.70 -7.48
C MET A 72 5.06 10.73 -6.44
N LEU A 73 3.76 10.91 -6.20
CA LEU A 73 3.25 11.77 -5.13
C LEU A 73 3.85 11.34 -3.78
N SER A 74 3.89 10.03 -3.51
CA SER A 74 4.53 9.48 -2.30
C SER A 74 6.01 9.82 -2.23
N MET A 75 6.76 9.71 -3.33
CA MET A 75 8.19 10.10 -3.39
C MET A 75 8.42 11.60 -3.14
N VAL A 76 7.55 12.48 -3.64
CA VAL A 76 7.67 13.94 -3.43
C VAL A 76 7.32 14.35 -1.99
N LEU A 77 6.39 13.63 -1.37
CA LEU A 77 5.93 13.90 0.00
C LEU A 77 6.79 13.21 1.07
N SER A 78 7.74 12.34 0.69
CA SER A 78 8.61 11.67 1.66
C SER A 78 9.49 12.69 2.40
N LYS A 79 9.54 12.56 3.74
CA LYS A 79 10.38 13.41 4.60
C LYS A 79 11.84 12.96 4.62
N HIS A 80 12.05 11.65 4.54
CA HIS A 80 13.34 10.99 4.57
C HIS A 80 13.75 10.66 3.13
N GLN A 81 14.81 11.30 2.65
CA GLN A 81 15.42 11.08 1.34
C GLN A 81 16.90 10.84 1.56
N SER A 82 17.47 9.86 0.86
CA SER A 82 18.90 9.63 0.82
C SER A 82 19.28 9.07 -0.55
N LEU A 83 20.48 9.40 -1.01
CA LEU A 83 21.07 8.80 -2.21
C LEU A 83 21.56 7.37 -1.92
N PHE A 84 22.02 7.11 -0.69
CA PHE A 84 22.70 5.87 -0.35
C PHE A 84 22.20 5.27 0.96
N PHE A 85 22.39 3.97 1.14
CA PHE A 85 22.41 3.38 2.47
C PHE A 85 23.77 3.61 3.10
N LEU A 86 23.83 3.59 4.44
CA LEU A 86 25.05 3.84 5.22
C LEU A 86 26.19 2.90 4.82
N GLU A 87 25.90 1.62 4.67
CA GLU A 87 26.87 0.63 4.21
C GLU A 87 27.47 1.01 2.85
N ASP A 88 26.62 1.51 1.95
CA ASP A 88 26.98 1.81 0.56
C ASP A 88 27.75 3.14 0.44
N SER A 89 27.44 4.13 1.27
CA SER A 89 28.15 5.41 1.30
C SER A 89 29.61 5.24 1.71
N TYR A 90 29.89 4.45 2.77
CA TYR A 90 31.26 4.18 3.19
C TYR A 90 32.10 3.50 2.10
N PHE A 91 31.57 2.45 1.46
CA PHE A 91 32.29 1.76 0.40
C PHE A 91 32.50 2.63 -0.86
N MET A 92 31.51 3.44 -1.24
CA MET A 92 31.60 4.25 -2.45
C MET A 92 32.47 5.49 -2.29
N PHE A 93 32.48 6.12 -1.11
CA PHE A 93 33.21 7.37 -0.89
C PHE A 93 34.67 7.16 -0.48
N ILE A 94 34.99 6.05 0.20
CA ILE A 94 36.36 5.70 0.59
C ILE A 94 37.06 4.90 -0.53
N GLY A 95 36.28 4.21 -1.38
CA GLY A 95 36.81 3.41 -2.48
C GLY A 95 37.45 4.24 -3.60
N PRO A 96 38.24 3.61 -4.49
CA PRO A 96 38.94 4.27 -5.60
C PRO A 96 37.98 4.58 -6.77
N PHE A 97 36.88 5.28 -6.50
CA PHE A 97 35.84 5.59 -7.48
C PHE A 97 35.70 7.09 -7.71
N ASN A 98 35.60 7.48 -8.98
CA ASN A 98 35.39 8.89 -9.33
C ASN A 98 33.91 9.27 -9.12
N ARG A 99 33.65 10.53 -8.78
CA ARG A 99 32.29 11.08 -8.60
C ARG A 99 31.32 10.71 -9.72
N LYS A 100 31.76 10.81 -10.98
CA LYS A 100 30.93 10.44 -12.14
C LYS A 100 30.49 8.98 -12.11
N GLN A 101 31.38 8.08 -11.68
CA GLN A 101 31.09 6.65 -11.57
C GLN A 101 30.08 6.38 -10.47
N ILE A 102 30.24 7.04 -9.31
CA ILE A 102 29.31 6.96 -8.17
C ILE A 102 27.92 7.46 -8.57
N LEU A 103 27.83 8.66 -9.16
CA LEU A 103 26.56 9.24 -9.58
C LEU A 103 25.90 8.46 -10.73
N SER A 104 26.68 7.84 -11.62
CA SER A 104 26.12 7.01 -12.69
C SER A 104 25.58 5.65 -12.22
N LEU A 105 25.96 5.20 -11.02
CA LEU A 105 25.47 3.94 -10.45
C LEU A 105 24.05 4.10 -9.87
N LEU A 106 23.75 5.23 -9.24
CA LEU A 106 22.46 5.50 -8.59
C LEU A 106 21.24 5.27 -9.51
N PRO A 107 21.18 5.82 -10.75
CA PRO A 107 20.07 5.56 -11.65
C PRO A 107 19.89 4.07 -11.95
N PHE A 108 20.99 3.31 -12.04
CA PHE A 108 20.95 1.87 -12.28
C PHE A 108 20.39 1.11 -11.08
N GLU A 109 20.73 1.53 -9.86
CA GLU A 109 20.18 0.91 -8.65
C GLU A 109 18.66 1.13 -8.56
N ASN A 110 18.21 2.33 -8.93
CA ASN A 110 16.80 2.71 -8.92
C ASN A 110 15.93 1.96 -9.90
N ILE A 111 16.45 1.60 -11.09
CA ILE A 111 15.67 0.82 -12.07
C ILE A 111 15.05 -0.41 -11.41
N TRP A 112 15.74 -1.05 -10.47
CA TRP A 112 15.20 -2.21 -9.78
C TRP A 112 14.07 -1.89 -8.80
N GLY A 113 14.19 -0.80 -8.06
CA GLY A 113 13.10 -0.30 -7.22
C GLY A 113 11.88 0.07 -8.07
N SER A 114 12.12 0.74 -9.20
CA SER A 114 11.11 1.08 -10.19
C SER A 114 10.45 -0.14 -10.81
N MET A 115 11.23 -1.20 -11.14
CA MET A 115 10.70 -2.48 -11.64
C MET A 115 9.76 -3.11 -10.61
N LEU A 116 10.11 -3.13 -9.33
CA LEU A 116 9.24 -3.72 -8.30
C LEU A 116 7.92 -2.95 -8.16
N LEU A 117 7.96 -1.62 -8.16
CA LEU A 117 6.76 -0.78 -8.12
C LEU A 117 5.94 -0.89 -9.42
N ALA A 118 6.59 -0.96 -10.58
CA ALA A 118 5.94 -1.13 -11.87
C ALA A 118 5.30 -2.52 -12.02
N LEU A 119 5.94 -3.56 -11.47
CA LEU A 119 5.37 -4.90 -11.37
C LEU A 119 4.08 -4.84 -10.56
N LEU A 120 4.14 -4.24 -9.37
CA LEU A 120 2.98 -4.09 -8.49
C LEU A 120 1.82 -3.37 -9.20
N ALA A 121 2.07 -2.20 -9.81
CA ALA A 121 1.03 -1.45 -10.50
C ALA A 121 0.45 -2.21 -11.71
N SER A 122 1.29 -2.73 -12.58
CA SER A 122 0.85 -3.31 -13.86
C SER A 122 0.14 -4.65 -13.66
N PHE A 123 0.65 -5.49 -12.76
CA PHE A 123 0.12 -6.82 -12.53
C PHE A 123 -1.08 -6.85 -11.58
N LEU A 124 -1.13 -5.98 -10.55
CA LEU A 124 -2.35 -5.90 -9.71
C LEU A 124 -3.54 -5.32 -10.50
N SER A 125 -3.30 -4.31 -11.34
CA SER A 125 -4.34 -3.82 -12.24
C SER A 125 -4.76 -4.88 -13.24
N ALA A 126 -3.80 -5.63 -13.82
CA ALA A 126 -4.12 -6.70 -14.76
C ALA A 126 -4.93 -7.82 -14.11
N PHE A 127 -4.60 -8.19 -12.86
CA PHE A 127 -5.39 -9.14 -12.08
C PHE A 127 -6.85 -8.69 -11.98
N GLN A 128 -7.12 -7.44 -11.61
CA GLN A 128 -8.48 -6.93 -11.45
C GLN A 128 -9.31 -7.01 -12.74
N PHE A 129 -8.73 -6.62 -13.87
CA PHE A 129 -9.40 -6.74 -15.16
C PHE A 129 -9.55 -8.19 -15.61
N SER A 130 -8.58 -9.05 -15.30
CA SER A 130 -8.61 -10.47 -15.65
C SER A 130 -9.73 -11.24 -14.95
N LEU A 131 -10.34 -10.71 -13.89
CA LEU A 131 -11.51 -11.32 -13.27
C LEU A 131 -12.73 -11.30 -14.20
N HIS A 132 -12.84 -10.32 -15.09
CA HIS A 132 -14.01 -10.10 -15.95
C HIS A 132 -13.71 -10.30 -17.45
N PHE A 133 -12.48 -9.99 -17.87
CA PHE A 133 -12.08 -9.99 -19.28
C PHE A 133 -10.85 -10.87 -19.52
N ALA A 134 -10.72 -11.40 -20.73
CA ALA A 134 -9.49 -12.03 -21.17
C ALA A 134 -8.43 -10.95 -21.42
N MET A 135 -7.42 -10.87 -20.54
CA MET A 135 -6.35 -9.88 -20.62
C MET A 135 -5.24 -10.34 -21.56
N PRO A 136 -4.84 -9.53 -22.57
CA PRO A 136 -3.68 -9.82 -23.40
C PRO A 136 -2.40 -9.73 -22.56
N ILE A 137 -1.70 -10.86 -22.38
CA ILE A 137 -0.45 -10.91 -21.58
C ILE A 137 0.61 -9.96 -22.16
N GLN A 138 0.67 -9.83 -23.48
CA GLN A 138 1.59 -8.91 -24.17
C GLN A 138 1.38 -7.45 -23.75
N LEU A 139 0.12 -7.02 -23.59
CA LEU A 139 -0.22 -5.66 -23.13
C LEU A 139 0.29 -5.44 -21.71
N VAL A 140 0.19 -6.43 -20.83
CA VAL A 140 0.66 -6.33 -19.44
C VAL A 140 2.18 -6.24 -19.38
N LEU A 141 2.90 -7.02 -20.18
CA LEU A 141 4.36 -6.98 -20.26
C LEU A 141 4.86 -5.63 -20.80
N ILE A 142 4.29 -5.12 -21.90
CA ILE A 142 4.71 -3.84 -22.46
C ILE A 142 4.37 -2.67 -21.52
N THR A 143 3.22 -2.75 -20.84
CA THR A 143 2.83 -1.79 -19.79
C THR A 143 3.81 -1.85 -18.62
N PHE A 144 4.23 -3.02 -18.18
CA PHE A 144 5.24 -3.19 -17.14
C PHE A 144 6.58 -2.54 -17.51
N PHE A 145 7.09 -2.76 -18.73
CA PHE A 145 8.34 -2.15 -19.18
C PHE A 145 8.24 -0.63 -19.30
N MET A 146 7.18 -0.12 -19.93
CA MET A 146 6.96 1.33 -20.03
C MET A 146 6.82 1.96 -18.64
N ASN A 147 6.09 1.32 -17.75
CA ASN A 147 5.87 1.84 -16.41
C ASN A 147 7.14 1.80 -15.55
N THR A 148 8.02 0.80 -15.77
CA THR A 148 9.35 0.78 -15.16
C THR A 148 10.14 2.01 -15.56
N LEU A 149 10.20 2.33 -16.87
CA LEU A 149 10.85 3.53 -17.39
C LEU A 149 10.22 4.80 -16.81
N LEU A 150 8.90 4.85 -16.70
CA LEU A 150 8.19 6.00 -16.14
C LEU A 150 8.59 6.24 -14.68
N ILE A 151 8.51 5.23 -13.82
CA ILE A 151 8.85 5.37 -12.40
C ILE A 151 10.35 5.70 -12.25
N SER A 152 11.25 5.07 -13.02
CA SER A 152 12.69 5.36 -12.95
C SER A 152 13.03 6.77 -13.42
N ALA A 153 12.36 7.29 -14.44
CA ALA A 153 12.52 8.66 -14.91
C ALA A 153 12.20 9.66 -13.78
N PHE A 154 11.11 9.45 -13.05
CA PHE A 154 10.74 10.30 -11.94
C PHE A 154 11.67 10.15 -10.74
N SER A 155 12.07 8.93 -10.37
CA SER A 155 13.07 8.72 -9.32
C SER A 155 14.37 9.48 -9.63
N LEU A 156 14.82 9.45 -10.89
CA LEU A 156 16.02 10.18 -11.33
C LEU A 156 15.86 11.71 -11.22
N ILE A 157 14.71 12.26 -11.59
CA ILE A 157 14.42 13.69 -11.40
C ILE A 157 14.46 14.07 -9.91
N MET A 158 13.85 13.24 -9.06
CA MET A 158 13.82 13.45 -7.61
C MET A 158 15.23 13.47 -7.02
N GLU A 159 16.05 12.49 -7.36
CA GLU A 159 17.44 12.42 -6.92
C GLU A 159 18.26 13.60 -7.41
N TRP A 160 18.05 14.05 -8.64
CA TRP A 160 18.75 15.22 -9.16
C TRP A 160 18.42 16.49 -8.37
N PHE A 161 17.13 16.72 -8.06
CA PHE A 161 16.73 17.85 -7.23
C PHE A 161 17.24 17.75 -5.80
N TYR A 162 17.30 16.54 -5.25
CA TYR A 162 17.82 16.27 -3.92
C TYR A 162 19.35 16.53 -3.86
N LEU A 163 20.11 15.98 -4.83
CA LEU A 163 21.54 16.24 -4.98
C LEU A 163 21.83 17.74 -5.11
N LYS A 164 21.06 18.47 -5.93
CA LYS A 164 21.19 19.92 -6.06
C LYS A 164 20.88 20.64 -4.74
N GLY A 165 19.87 20.16 -4.00
CA GLY A 165 19.52 20.71 -2.69
C GLY A 165 20.64 20.57 -1.65
N ILE A 166 21.33 19.43 -1.65
CA ILE A 166 22.52 19.20 -0.83
C ILE A 166 23.63 20.17 -1.22
N ILE A 167 23.98 20.22 -2.52
CA ILE A 167 25.09 21.05 -3.03
C ILE A 167 24.86 22.54 -2.75
N GLN A 168 23.61 23.00 -2.89
CA GLN A 168 23.25 24.41 -2.68
C GLN A 168 22.86 24.72 -1.23
N LYS A 169 22.84 23.72 -0.33
CA LYS A 169 22.36 23.83 1.05
C LYS A 169 20.96 24.47 1.15
N THR A 170 20.11 24.25 0.15
CA THR A 170 18.73 24.79 0.11
C THR A 170 17.74 23.68 -0.22
N LYS A 171 16.57 23.72 0.42
CA LYS A 171 15.49 22.78 0.08
C LYS A 171 14.92 23.13 -1.28
N SER A 172 15.19 22.29 -2.28
CA SER A 172 14.63 22.47 -3.63
C SER A 172 13.11 22.36 -3.59
N LYS A 173 12.43 23.41 -4.07
CA LYS A 173 10.98 23.40 -4.32
C LYS A 173 10.61 22.74 -5.66
N GLY A 174 11.61 22.43 -6.50
CA GLY A 174 11.45 21.93 -7.86
C GLY A 174 10.53 20.71 -8.00
N PRO A 175 10.70 19.64 -7.19
CA PRO A 175 9.82 18.47 -7.23
C PRO A 175 8.33 18.80 -7.02
N ARG A 176 8.04 19.71 -6.09
CA ARG A 176 6.66 20.12 -5.77
C ARG A 176 6.06 20.96 -6.89
N ILE A 177 6.87 21.81 -7.53
CA ILE A 177 6.45 22.60 -8.68
C ILE A 177 6.16 21.69 -9.88
N LEU A 178 7.04 20.73 -10.16
CA LEU A 178 6.85 19.76 -11.24
C LEU A 178 5.57 18.94 -11.03
N LEU A 179 5.37 18.42 -9.82
CA LEU A 179 4.16 17.69 -9.47
C LEU A 179 2.90 18.56 -9.60
N GLY A 180 2.95 19.80 -9.09
CA GLY A 180 1.86 20.75 -9.19
C GLY A 180 1.50 21.05 -10.65
N LEU A 181 2.50 21.22 -11.52
CA LEU A 181 2.30 21.44 -12.95
C LEU A 181 1.63 20.23 -13.62
N LEU A 182 2.08 19.00 -13.32
CA LEU A 182 1.47 17.78 -13.86
C LEU A 182 0.00 17.64 -13.43
N ILE A 183 -0.30 17.91 -12.16
CA ILE A 183 -1.68 17.88 -11.64
C ILE A 183 -2.53 18.93 -12.34
N VAL A 184 -2.04 20.17 -12.48
CA VAL A 184 -2.77 21.25 -13.17
C VAL A 184 -3.03 20.87 -14.63
N CYS A 185 -2.05 20.32 -15.35
CA CYS A 185 -2.25 19.85 -16.72
C CYS A 185 -3.33 18.76 -16.80
N ALA A 186 -3.29 17.77 -15.92
CA ALA A 186 -4.31 16.71 -15.88
C ALA A 186 -5.71 17.27 -15.58
N LEU A 187 -5.82 18.20 -14.61
CA LEU A 187 -7.08 18.84 -14.26
C LEU A 187 -7.63 19.73 -15.38
N LEU A 188 -6.77 20.42 -16.13
CA LEU A 188 -7.18 21.22 -17.29
C LEU A 188 -7.73 20.32 -18.40
N ILE A 189 -7.04 19.23 -18.74
CA ILE A 189 -7.53 18.28 -19.76
C ILE A 189 -8.86 17.68 -19.30
N PHE A 190 -8.94 17.18 -18.06
CA PHE A 190 -10.19 16.65 -17.53
C PHE A 190 -11.30 17.71 -17.50
N GLY A 191 -11.01 18.95 -17.09
CA GLY A 191 -11.96 20.06 -17.05
C GLY A 191 -12.54 20.40 -18.43
N THR A 192 -11.72 20.34 -19.48
CA THR A 192 -12.24 20.51 -20.86
C THR A 192 -13.21 19.40 -21.25
N GLN A 193 -12.92 18.15 -20.88
CA GLN A 193 -13.80 17.02 -21.14
C GLN A 193 -15.08 17.09 -20.30
N PHE A 194 -14.97 17.57 -19.06
CA PHE A 194 -16.10 17.76 -18.17
C PHE A 194 -17.08 18.80 -18.68
N TYR A 195 -16.56 19.89 -19.25
CA TYR A 195 -17.37 20.91 -19.91
C TYR A 195 -18.01 20.38 -21.20
N GLN A 196 -17.26 19.66 -22.03
CA GLN A 196 -17.74 19.13 -23.32
C GLN A 196 -18.83 18.07 -23.17
N ASN A 197 -18.77 17.24 -22.12
CA ASN A 197 -19.75 16.17 -21.87
C ASN A 197 -20.92 16.62 -20.96
N GLY A 198 -21.19 17.92 -20.88
CA GLY A 198 -22.37 18.43 -20.17
C GLY A 198 -22.37 18.13 -18.67
N PHE A 199 -21.20 18.12 -18.02
CA PHE A 199 -21.02 17.82 -16.59
C PHE A 199 -21.34 16.37 -16.19
N ASP A 200 -21.41 15.43 -17.14
CA ASP A 200 -21.44 13.99 -16.83
C ASP A 200 -20.04 13.47 -16.49
N VAL A 201 -19.82 13.11 -15.23
CA VAL A 201 -18.53 12.63 -14.72
C VAL A 201 -18.08 11.34 -15.40
N MET A 202 -18.97 10.38 -15.64
CA MET A 202 -18.56 9.06 -16.17
C MET A 202 -18.21 9.17 -17.66
N ALA A 203 -19.02 9.88 -18.43
CA ALA A 203 -18.72 10.17 -19.83
C ALA A 203 -17.41 10.96 -19.96
N SER A 204 -17.18 11.93 -19.07
CA SER A 204 -15.95 12.73 -19.05
C SER A 204 -14.70 11.94 -18.67
N LEU A 205 -14.82 11.00 -17.74
CA LEU A 205 -13.71 10.10 -17.38
C LEU A 205 -13.35 9.18 -18.55
N MET A 206 -14.35 8.61 -19.23
CA MET A 206 -14.11 7.78 -20.41
C MET A 206 -13.48 8.60 -21.55
N ALA A 207 -13.99 9.80 -21.81
CA ALA A 207 -13.40 10.70 -22.80
C ALA A 207 -11.95 11.09 -22.46
N PHE A 208 -11.67 11.40 -21.19
CA PHE A 208 -10.31 11.68 -20.70
C PHE A 208 -9.35 10.49 -20.93
N VAL A 209 -9.83 9.27 -20.73
CA VAL A 209 -9.06 8.05 -20.98
C VAL A 209 -8.74 7.90 -22.46
N THR A 210 -9.71 8.13 -23.35
CA THR A 210 -9.57 7.85 -24.79
C THR A 210 -8.96 8.99 -25.60
N GLN A 211 -8.88 10.21 -25.08
CA GLN A 211 -8.44 11.37 -25.85
C GLN A 211 -6.91 11.47 -26.01
N ASP A 212 -6.48 11.91 -27.19
CA ASP A 212 -5.07 12.08 -27.58
C ASP A 212 -4.39 13.29 -26.93
N SER A 213 -5.15 14.25 -26.41
CA SER A 213 -4.63 15.48 -25.77
C SER A 213 -3.65 15.20 -24.63
N PHE A 214 -3.75 14.02 -24.01
CA PHE A 214 -2.85 13.61 -22.93
C PHE A 214 -1.42 13.33 -23.40
N PHE A 215 -1.19 13.06 -24.70
CA PHE A 215 0.14 12.77 -25.25
C PHE A 215 1.14 13.92 -25.09
N TRP A 216 0.65 15.15 -24.96
CA TRP A 216 1.46 16.35 -24.80
C TRP A 216 2.10 16.49 -23.42
N ILE A 217 1.61 15.77 -22.41
CA ILE A 217 2.19 15.81 -21.06
C ILE A 217 3.50 15.00 -21.07
N PRO A 218 4.67 15.59 -20.77
CA PRO A 218 5.93 14.84 -20.77
C PRO A 218 5.92 13.65 -19.81
N LEU A 219 6.66 12.59 -20.16
CA LEU A 219 6.74 11.30 -19.46
C LEU A 219 5.42 10.52 -19.44
N PHE A 220 4.36 11.06 -18.83
CA PHE A 220 3.04 10.41 -18.74
C PHE A 220 2.35 10.27 -20.09
N GLY A 221 2.34 11.35 -20.88
CA GLY A 221 1.79 11.37 -22.23
C GLY A 221 2.59 10.51 -23.19
N TRP A 222 3.93 10.49 -23.06
CA TRP A 222 4.80 9.62 -23.87
C TRP A 222 4.60 8.14 -23.52
N ALA A 223 4.43 7.84 -22.23
CA ALA A 223 4.06 6.50 -21.79
C ALA A 223 2.69 6.09 -22.34
N LYS A 224 1.67 6.97 -22.23
CA LYS A 224 0.33 6.72 -22.81
C LYS A 224 0.43 6.51 -24.33
N LEU A 225 1.16 7.36 -25.05
CA LEU A 225 1.33 7.29 -26.50
C LEU A 225 1.91 5.93 -26.93
N GLY A 226 2.98 5.48 -26.28
CA GLY A 226 3.61 4.20 -26.62
C GLY A 226 2.69 3.00 -26.35
N LEU A 227 1.90 3.05 -25.27
CA LEU A 227 1.00 1.96 -24.89
C LEU A 227 -0.30 1.95 -25.72
N VAL A 228 -0.88 3.12 -26.01
CA VAL A 228 -2.04 3.25 -26.90
C VAL A 228 -1.65 2.88 -28.33
N GLY A 229 -0.44 3.24 -28.78
CA GLY A 229 0.12 2.78 -30.05
C GLY A 229 0.16 1.26 -30.17
N PHE A 230 0.45 0.55 -29.08
CA PHE A 230 0.44 -0.91 -29.06
C PHE A 230 -0.98 -1.47 -29.20
N VAL A 231 -1.96 -0.88 -28.49
CA VAL A 231 -3.38 -1.27 -28.58
C VAL A 231 -3.94 -1.01 -29.98
N SER A 232 -3.58 0.12 -30.60
CA SER A 232 -4.03 0.52 -31.95
C SER A 232 -3.21 -0.11 -33.08
N GLN A 233 -2.21 -0.96 -32.78
CA GLN A 233 -1.28 -1.55 -33.75
C GLN A 233 -0.48 -0.50 -34.56
N ASN A 234 -0.30 0.71 -34.02
CA ASN A 234 0.48 1.78 -34.63
C ASN A 234 1.94 1.75 -34.14
N ILE A 235 2.80 1.11 -34.92
CA ILE A 235 4.24 0.95 -34.62
C ILE A 235 4.95 2.31 -34.43
N VAL A 236 4.55 3.34 -35.19
CA VAL A 236 5.16 4.68 -35.11
C VAL A 236 4.93 5.27 -33.72
N GLN A 237 3.71 5.18 -33.19
CA GLN A 237 3.40 5.66 -31.84
C GLN A 237 4.14 4.87 -30.76
N VAL A 238 4.28 3.55 -30.93
CA VAL A 238 5.06 2.70 -30.01
C VAL A 238 6.52 3.16 -29.97
N LEU A 239 7.17 3.27 -31.15
CA LEU A 239 8.56 3.67 -31.26
C LEU A 239 8.79 5.09 -30.74
N LEU A 240 7.85 6.02 -30.99
CA LEU A 240 7.95 7.39 -30.52
C LEU A 240 7.84 7.45 -28.99
N GLY A 241 6.84 6.78 -28.40
CA GLY A 241 6.65 6.75 -26.94
C GLY A 241 7.84 6.15 -26.20
N PHE A 242 8.30 4.96 -26.61
CA PHE A 242 9.47 4.33 -26.00
C PHE A 242 10.77 5.10 -26.30
N GLY A 243 10.92 5.61 -27.53
CA GLY A 243 12.09 6.39 -27.95
C GLY A 243 12.28 7.66 -27.12
N LEU A 244 11.20 8.43 -26.91
CA LEU A 244 11.24 9.62 -26.04
C LEU A 244 11.60 9.27 -24.60
N MET A 245 11.06 8.17 -24.07
CA MET A 245 11.37 7.71 -22.71
C MET A 245 12.84 7.30 -22.57
N VAL A 246 13.39 6.53 -23.52
CA VAL A 246 14.80 6.14 -23.50
C VAL A 246 15.71 7.35 -23.68
N LEU A 247 15.39 8.25 -24.60
CA LEU A 247 16.14 9.48 -24.82
C LEU A 247 16.18 10.34 -23.55
N PHE A 248 15.05 10.47 -22.85
CA PHE A 248 15.00 11.16 -21.56
C PHE A 248 15.97 10.54 -20.55
N HIS A 249 16.01 9.22 -20.42
CA HIS A 249 16.94 8.55 -19.49
C HIS A 249 18.40 8.83 -19.84
N VAL A 250 18.78 8.74 -21.12
CA VAL A 250 20.15 9.02 -21.56
C VAL A 250 20.56 10.45 -21.20
N ILE A 251 19.72 11.43 -21.51
CA ILE A 251 19.98 12.84 -21.21
C ILE A 251 20.02 13.07 -19.69
N ALA A 252 19.06 12.54 -18.95
CA ALA A 252 18.96 12.73 -17.51
C ALA A 252 20.14 12.08 -16.76
N ILE A 253 20.56 10.87 -17.14
CA ILE A 253 21.75 10.21 -16.58
C ILE A 253 23.00 11.02 -16.90
N TYR A 254 23.12 11.53 -18.13
CA TYR A 254 24.24 12.39 -18.52
C TYR A 254 24.31 13.68 -17.67
N VAL A 255 23.18 14.35 -17.47
CA VAL A 255 23.08 15.56 -16.63
C VAL A 255 23.41 15.22 -15.17
N PHE A 256 22.83 14.15 -14.63
CA PHE A 256 23.04 13.71 -13.25
C PHE A 256 24.51 13.37 -12.98
N ALA A 257 25.12 12.52 -13.81
CA ALA A 257 26.52 12.11 -13.67
C ALA A 257 27.52 13.26 -13.81
N ASN A 258 27.18 14.31 -14.55
CA ASN A 258 28.04 15.49 -14.75
C ASN A 258 27.79 16.62 -13.75
N THR A 259 26.87 16.44 -12.80
CA THR A 259 26.60 17.45 -11.76
C THR A 259 27.87 17.68 -10.91
N LYS A 260 28.25 18.94 -10.75
CA LYS A 260 29.41 19.37 -9.97
C LYS A 260 28.95 19.88 -8.61
N GLY A 261 29.71 19.55 -7.58
CA GLY A 261 29.48 19.98 -6.20
C GLY A 261 30.11 18.99 -5.22
N ASP A 262 30.33 19.45 -4.00
CA ASP A 262 30.66 18.58 -2.87
C ASP A 262 29.35 18.21 -2.17
N PHE A 263 29.10 16.92 -2.05
CA PHE A 263 27.90 16.37 -1.44
C PHE A 263 28.20 15.19 -0.51
N PHE A 264 29.48 14.78 -0.38
CA PHE A 264 29.85 13.52 0.24
C PHE A 264 29.49 13.48 1.73
N GLU A 265 29.82 14.53 2.47
CA GLU A 265 29.55 14.64 3.91
C GLU A 265 28.06 14.57 4.21
N GLN A 266 27.26 15.46 3.59
CA GLN A 266 25.82 15.48 3.81
C GLN A 266 25.14 14.19 3.33
N ALA A 267 25.57 13.62 2.20
CA ALA A 267 25.03 12.35 1.73
C ALA A 267 25.34 11.18 2.66
N MET A 268 26.46 11.23 3.41
CA MET A 268 26.79 10.24 4.41
C MET A 268 25.92 10.37 5.67
N LEU A 269 25.72 11.61 6.15
CA LEU A 269 24.81 11.90 7.28
C LEU A 269 23.36 11.49 6.95
N ASP A 270 22.86 11.89 5.77
CA ASP A 270 21.51 11.54 5.33
C ASP A 270 21.37 10.02 5.12
N ALA A 271 22.44 9.33 4.72
CA ALA A 271 22.45 7.86 4.61
C ALA A 271 22.39 7.16 5.97
N GLU A 272 23.03 7.70 7.00
CA GLU A 272 22.92 7.22 8.38
C GLU A 272 21.48 7.35 8.89
N ASP A 273 20.93 8.57 8.83
CA ASP A 273 19.56 8.88 9.25
C ASP A 273 18.54 8.00 8.52
N PHE A 274 18.69 7.86 7.19
CA PHE A 274 17.81 7.02 6.38
C PHE A 274 17.95 5.53 6.73
N SER A 275 19.15 5.05 7.03
CA SER A 275 19.37 3.64 7.37
C SER A 275 18.79 3.30 8.75
N GLU A 276 18.90 4.19 9.72
CA GLU A 276 18.23 4.06 11.02
C GLU A 276 16.71 4.14 10.89
N PHE A 277 16.21 5.09 10.10
CA PHE A 277 14.78 5.20 9.80
C PHE A 277 14.28 3.92 9.14
N TYR A 278 14.98 3.41 8.13
CA TYR A 278 14.62 2.19 7.41
C TYR A 278 14.66 0.96 8.32
N ALA A 279 15.66 0.85 9.20
CA ALA A 279 15.73 -0.22 10.21
C ALA A 279 14.55 -0.16 11.20
N ARG A 280 14.20 1.04 11.68
CA ARG A 280 13.04 1.27 12.55
C ARG A 280 11.72 0.92 11.84
N ALA A 281 11.53 1.40 10.61
CA ALA A 281 10.36 1.11 9.79
C ALA A 281 10.22 -0.40 9.51
N LYS A 282 11.31 -1.08 9.15
CA LYS A 282 11.32 -2.54 8.93
C LYS A 282 10.97 -3.32 10.21
N SER A 283 11.32 -2.79 11.38
CA SER A 283 10.93 -3.37 12.67
C SER A 283 9.46 -3.09 13.05
N GLY A 284 8.70 -2.39 12.21
CA GLY A 284 7.29 -2.06 12.44
C GLY A 284 7.07 -0.91 13.42
N LYS A 285 8.11 -0.14 13.78
CA LYS A 285 7.96 0.98 14.72
C LYS A 285 7.44 2.22 14.00
N GLN A 286 6.37 2.82 14.51
CA GLN A 286 5.89 4.12 14.01
C GLN A 286 6.82 5.26 14.43
N GLU A 287 6.93 6.25 13.55
CA GLU A 287 7.57 7.53 13.87
C GLU A 287 6.74 8.27 14.94
N ILE A 288 7.34 8.47 16.12
CA ILE A 288 6.76 9.28 17.18
C ILE A 288 7.12 10.73 16.85
N ASN A 289 6.13 11.52 16.44
CA ASN A 289 6.32 12.96 16.31
C ASN A 289 6.45 13.55 17.72
N THR A 290 7.66 13.89 18.13
CA THR A 290 7.96 14.46 19.45
C THR A 290 7.58 15.94 19.56
N ASP A 291 7.34 16.62 18.43
CA ASP A 291 7.19 18.08 18.40
C ASP A 291 5.80 18.56 18.88
N ASP A 292 4.79 17.68 18.91
CA ASP A 292 3.38 18.01 19.18
C ASP A 292 2.79 17.29 20.42
N ILE A 293 3.57 17.10 21.48
CA ILE A 293 3.11 16.41 22.70
C ILE A 293 2.35 17.38 23.61
N LYS A 294 1.03 17.21 23.74
CA LYS A 294 0.23 17.98 24.72
C LYS A 294 0.38 17.45 26.13
N GLN A 295 0.35 18.36 27.11
CA GLN A 295 0.07 17.99 28.49
C GLN A 295 -1.43 17.77 28.67
N VAL A 296 -1.79 16.55 29.07
CA VAL A 296 -3.17 16.13 29.31
C VAL A 296 -3.16 15.28 30.56
N GLU A 297 -4.18 15.42 31.40
CA GLU A 297 -4.37 14.59 32.58
C GLU A 297 -5.53 13.61 32.36
N VAL A 298 -5.36 12.39 32.90
CA VAL A 298 -6.38 11.35 32.88
C VAL A 298 -6.39 10.69 34.25
N LYS A 299 -7.58 10.48 34.83
CA LYS A 299 -7.74 9.71 36.08
C LYS A 299 -7.44 8.24 35.80
N TYR A 300 -6.50 7.64 36.52
CA TYR A 300 -6.18 6.23 36.37
C TYR A 300 -7.15 5.35 37.17
N GLY A 301 -7.64 4.29 36.53
CA GLY A 301 -8.42 3.24 37.20
C GLY A 301 -7.51 2.20 37.84
N ILE A 302 -8.05 1.43 38.79
CA ILE A 302 -7.33 0.38 39.51
C ILE A 302 -7.13 -0.86 38.61
N GLY A 303 -6.00 -1.55 38.76
CA GLY A 303 -5.71 -2.83 38.10
C GLY A 303 -5.58 -2.71 36.59
N ALA A 304 -6.16 -3.66 35.84
CA ALA A 304 -6.07 -3.70 34.38
C ALA A 304 -6.69 -2.46 33.69
N ARG A 305 -7.56 -1.70 34.37
CA ARG A 305 -8.12 -0.45 33.83
C ARG A 305 -7.06 0.65 33.66
N ALA A 306 -5.95 0.58 34.40
CA ALA A 306 -4.83 1.51 34.23
C ALA A 306 -4.23 1.43 32.81
N ILE A 307 -4.22 0.23 32.20
CA ILE A 307 -3.72 0.01 30.83
C ILE A 307 -4.56 0.82 29.83
N HIS A 308 -5.88 0.73 29.94
CA HIS A 308 -6.80 1.47 29.09
C HIS A 308 -6.59 2.98 29.24
N ASN A 309 -6.50 3.48 30.48
CA ASN A 309 -6.37 4.90 30.75
C ASN A 309 -5.00 5.46 30.30
N LYS A 310 -3.93 4.68 30.43
CA LYS A 310 -2.62 4.97 29.82
C LYS A 310 -2.74 5.12 28.31
N ASN A 311 -3.40 4.17 27.64
CA ASN A 311 -3.53 4.20 26.17
C ASN A 311 -4.40 5.37 25.69
N VAL A 312 -5.46 5.71 26.43
CA VAL A 312 -6.25 6.94 26.18
C VAL A 312 -5.39 8.19 26.38
N LEU A 313 -4.57 8.24 27.42
CA LEU A 313 -3.67 9.36 27.68
C LEU A 313 -2.68 9.55 26.53
N LEU A 314 -2.01 8.47 26.08
CA LEU A 314 -1.05 8.52 24.98
C LEU A 314 -1.69 9.06 23.69
N LEU A 315 -2.87 8.58 23.32
CA LEU A 315 -3.59 9.07 22.14
C LEU A 315 -4.04 10.53 22.28
N LYS A 316 -4.46 10.97 23.47
CA LYS A 316 -4.81 12.38 23.72
C LYS A 316 -3.59 13.29 23.63
N LYS A 317 -2.45 12.89 24.23
CA LYS A 317 -1.19 13.66 24.16
C LYS A 317 -0.72 13.84 22.72
N GLN A 318 -0.88 12.80 21.89
CA GLN A 318 -0.46 12.80 20.48
C GLN A 318 -1.52 13.31 19.49
N ARG A 319 -2.71 13.72 19.94
CA ARG A 319 -3.89 14.05 19.09
C ARG A 319 -4.26 12.93 18.09
N ARG A 320 -4.01 11.66 18.42
CA ARG A 320 -4.23 10.50 17.54
C ARG A 320 -5.54 9.72 17.84
N MET A 321 -6.48 10.34 18.57
CA MET A 321 -7.78 9.70 18.88
C MET A 321 -8.54 9.32 17.59
N ILE A 322 -8.71 10.26 16.66
CA ILE A 322 -9.15 10.00 15.28
C ILE A 322 -8.31 10.90 14.38
N GLY A 323 -7.34 10.33 13.65
CA GLY A 323 -6.51 11.10 12.73
C GLY A 323 -7.21 11.30 11.38
N LEU A 324 -6.85 12.34 10.64
CA LEU A 324 -7.38 12.55 9.28
C LEU A 324 -7.06 11.35 8.36
N LYS A 325 -5.90 10.72 8.55
CA LYS A 325 -5.49 9.49 7.84
C LYS A 325 -6.44 8.31 8.11
N ASP A 326 -7.01 8.22 9.31
CA ASP A 326 -7.92 7.14 9.71
C ASP A 326 -9.27 7.21 8.99
N VAL A 327 -9.66 8.40 8.52
CA VAL A 327 -10.98 8.70 7.95
C VAL A 327 -10.92 8.89 6.44
N LEU A 328 -9.79 9.41 5.93
CA LEU A 328 -9.61 9.78 4.52
C LEU A 328 -9.91 8.61 3.56
N ILE A 329 -9.44 7.40 3.88
CA ILE A 329 -9.65 6.24 3.01
C ILE A 329 -11.14 5.86 2.89
N TYR A 330 -11.90 5.98 3.99
CA TYR A 330 -13.34 5.73 3.99
C TYR A 330 -14.10 6.78 3.18
N ILE A 331 -13.69 8.06 3.27
CA ILE A 331 -14.28 9.15 2.47
C ILE A 331 -14.06 8.88 0.98
N ILE A 332 -12.84 8.52 0.58
CA ILE A 332 -12.51 8.22 -0.83
C ILE A 332 -13.39 7.08 -1.35
N TYR A 333 -13.53 6.00 -0.58
CA TYR A 333 -14.35 4.86 -0.97
C TYR A 333 -15.84 5.15 -1.01
N LEU A 334 -16.34 6.00 -0.11
CA LEU A 334 -17.73 6.43 -0.12
C LEU A 334 -18.04 7.28 -1.37
N ILE A 335 -17.14 8.20 -1.72
CA ILE A 335 -17.23 8.99 -2.96
C ILE A 335 -17.20 8.07 -4.19
N MET A 336 -16.29 7.09 -4.21
CA MET A 336 -16.18 6.13 -5.30
C MET A 336 -17.45 5.30 -5.46
N GLY A 337 -17.99 4.74 -4.36
CA GLY A 337 -19.24 3.98 -4.38
C GLY A 337 -20.43 4.79 -4.89
N PHE A 338 -20.47 6.09 -4.57
CA PHE A 338 -21.52 7.00 -5.03
C PHE A 338 -21.49 7.21 -6.54
N PHE A 339 -20.32 7.56 -7.08
CA PHE A 339 -20.17 7.79 -8.52
C PHE A 339 -20.38 6.51 -9.33
N MET A 340 -20.02 5.36 -8.78
CA MET A 340 -20.22 4.05 -9.40
C MET A 340 -21.64 3.50 -9.23
N LYS A 341 -22.52 4.16 -8.47
CA LYS A 341 -23.88 3.69 -8.15
C LYS A 341 -23.89 2.23 -7.64
N MET A 342 -22.93 1.90 -6.77
CA MET A 342 -22.77 0.55 -6.25
C MET A 342 -23.91 0.15 -5.31
N PRO A 343 -24.30 -1.14 -5.27
CA PRO A 343 -25.21 -1.63 -4.24
C PRO A 343 -24.48 -1.68 -2.88
N ILE A 344 -25.24 -1.86 -1.79
CA ILE A 344 -24.70 -1.82 -0.41
C ILE A 344 -23.55 -2.81 -0.18
N GLN A 345 -23.58 -3.98 -0.83
CA GLN A 345 -22.50 -4.98 -0.77
C GLN A 345 -21.17 -4.40 -1.26
N GLY A 346 -21.18 -3.55 -2.29
CA GLY A 346 -20.00 -2.87 -2.80
C GLY A 346 -19.38 -1.89 -1.80
N TYR A 347 -20.22 -1.11 -1.12
CA TYR A 347 -19.76 -0.21 -0.05
C TYR A 347 -19.16 -0.98 1.14
N ILE A 348 -19.79 -2.08 1.55
CA ILE A 348 -19.29 -2.93 2.65
C ILE A 348 -17.89 -3.48 2.29
N MET A 349 -17.69 -3.94 1.05
CA MET A 349 -16.39 -4.42 0.59
C MET A 349 -15.31 -3.34 0.74
N PHE A 350 -15.59 -2.11 0.33
CA PHE A 350 -14.64 -1.01 0.51
C PHE A 350 -14.37 -0.66 1.98
N ILE A 351 -15.39 -0.71 2.84
CA ILE A 351 -15.24 -0.50 4.28
C ILE A 351 -14.33 -1.57 4.90
N ILE A 352 -14.45 -2.84 4.50
CA ILE A 352 -13.59 -3.92 4.97
C ILE A 352 -12.15 -3.72 4.50
N ILE A 353 -11.95 -3.32 3.25
CA ILE A 353 -10.61 -3.00 2.71
C ILE A 353 -10.00 -1.84 3.51
N ALA A 354 -10.77 -0.79 3.81
CA ALA A 354 -10.33 0.32 4.64
C ALA A 354 -9.94 -0.13 6.07
N LEU A 355 -10.77 -0.97 6.69
CA LEU A 355 -10.50 -1.56 8.00
C LEU A 355 -9.20 -2.37 8.02
N PHE A 356 -8.97 -3.20 7.00
CA PHE A 356 -7.75 -4.01 6.91
C PHE A 356 -6.49 -3.13 6.82
N ASN A 357 -6.53 -2.03 6.05
CA ASN A 357 -5.42 -1.09 5.95
C ASN A 357 -5.15 -0.32 7.25
N GLN A 358 -6.16 -0.14 8.10
CA GLN A 358 -6.04 0.56 9.38
C GLN A 358 -5.54 -0.34 10.53
N ALA A 359 -5.61 -1.67 10.36
CA ALA A 359 -5.43 -2.65 11.42
C ALA A 359 -4.02 -2.87 11.98
N ASN A 360 -3.06 -1.98 11.72
CA ASN A 360 -1.71 -2.10 12.26
C ASN A 360 -1.69 -1.66 13.74
N ILE A 361 -1.94 -2.61 14.65
CA ILE A 361 -1.92 -2.36 16.10
C ILE A 361 -0.47 -2.46 16.59
N ASP A 362 0.30 -1.38 16.40
CA ASP A 362 1.67 -1.28 16.94
C ASP A 362 1.67 -1.12 18.47
N THR A 363 0.57 -0.60 19.03
CA THR A 363 0.46 -0.30 20.47
C THR A 363 0.51 -1.55 21.34
N LEU A 364 -0.04 -2.68 20.87
CA LEU A 364 -0.08 -3.91 21.67
C LEU A 364 1.28 -4.60 21.72
N THR A 365 2.00 -4.65 20.59
CA THR A 365 3.35 -5.25 20.53
C THR A 365 4.33 -4.49 21.42
N ASP A 366 4.21 -3.17 21.48
CA ASP A 366 5.05 -2.34 22.34
C ASP A 366 4.62 -2.40 23.81
N ASP A 367 3.32 -2.53 24.10
CA ASP A 367 2.83 -2.78 25.46
C ASP A 367 3.26 -4.17 25.98
N LEU A 368 3.28 -5.20 25.13
CA LEU A 368 3.71 -6.57 25.48
C LEU A 368 5.20 -6.67 25.84
N LYS A 369 6.04 -5.75 25.35
CA LYS A 369 7.47 -5.68 25.71
C LYS A 369 7.70 -5.08 27.10
N GLN A 370 6.70 -4.44 27.69
CA GLN A 370 6.87 -3.72 28.93
C GLN A 370 6.63 -4.63 30.13
N TYR A 371 7.65 -4.76 31.00
CA TYR A 371 7.59 -5.63 32.18
C TYR A 371 6.43 -5.29 33.13
N HIS A 372 6.06 -3.99 33.25
CA HIS A 372 5.00 -3.55 34.15
C HIS A 372 3.62 -4.10 33.79
N LEU A 373 3.38 -4.51 32.53
CA LEU A 373 2.10 -5.09 32.11
C LEU A 373 1.83 -6.42 32.83
N TYR A 374 2.88 -7.21 33.03
CA TYR A 374 2.79 -8.54 33.65
C TYR A 374 2.60 -8.44 35.17
N LEU A 375 3.13 -7.39 35.81
CA LEU A 375 3.07 -7.17 37.26
C LEU A 375 1.69 -6.73 37.79
N ILE A 376 0.76 -6.32 36.91
CA ILE A 376 -0.57 -5.88 37.34
C ILE A 376 -1.34 -7.08 37.96
N PRO A 377 -1.87 -6.99 39.20
CA PRO A 377 -2.54 -8.09 39.87
C PRO A 377 -4.00 -8.22 39.39
N ASP A 378 -4.18 -8.71 38.16
CA ASP A 378 -5.49 -8.88 37.54
C ASP A 378 -5.51 -10.10 36.61
N SER A 379 -6.69 -10.63 36.28
CA SER A 379 -6.78 -11.81 35.40
C SER A 379 -6.29 -11.48 33.98
N PRO A 380 -5.64 -12.42 33.26
CA PRO A 380 -5.08 -12.16 31.94
C PRO A 380 -6.11 -11.71 30.89
N LEU A 381 -7.34 -12.26 30.95
CA LEU A 381 -8.46 -11.84 30.11
C LEU A 381 -8.83 -10.37 30.33
N ARG A 382 -8.87 -9.91 31.59
CA ARG A 382 -9.15 -8.50 31.92
C ARG A 382 -8.03 -7.58 31.43
N LYS A 383 -6.76 -7.99 31.53
CA LYS A 383 -5.63 -7.23 30.98
C LYS A 383 -5.75 -7.11 29.45
N LEU A 384 -6.02 -8.22 28.77
CA LEU A 384 -6.16 -8.27 27.31
C LEU A 384 -7.33 -7.39 26.84
N PHE A 385 -8.49 -7.52 27.48
CA PHE A 385 -9.67 -6.73 27.17
C PHE A 385 -9.41 -5.23 27.28
N ASN A 386 -8.80 -4.77 28.39
CA ASN A 386 -8.51 -3.34 28.59
C ASN A 386 -7.48 -2.79 27.59
N THR A 387 -6.61 -3.65 27.06
CA THR A 387 -5.61 -3.26 26.05
C THR A 387 -6.26 -3.07 24.68
N ILE A 388 -7.17 -3.96 24.28
CA ILE A 388 -7.80 -3.98 22.94
C ILE A 388 -9.04 -3.09 22.86
N LYS A 389 -9.70 -2.82 24.00
CA LYS A 389 -10.95 -2.07 24.05
C LYS A 389 -10.88 -0.74 23.28
N LEU A 390 -9.79 0.00 23.42
CA LEU A 390 -9.64 1.30 22.76
C LEU A 390 -9.51 1.20 21.24
N PRO A 391 -8.57 0.42 20.66
CA PRO A 391 -8.50 0.23 19.22
C PRO A 391 -9.76 -0.40 18.62
N PHE A 392 -10.40 -1.33 19.35
CA PHE A 392 -11.68 -1.92 18.93
C PHE A 392 -12.80 -0.86 18.85
N LEU A 393 -13.02 -0.07 19.90
CA LEU A 393 -14.08 0.95 19.89
C LEU A 393 -13.82 2.05 18.84
N LYS A 394 -12.56 2.43 18.65
CA LYS A 394 -12.18 3.41 17.61
C LYS A 394 -12.52 2.88 16.21
N SER A 395 -12.05 1.67 15.88
CA SER A 395 -12.31 1.05 14.57
C SER A 395 -13.78 0.76 14.35
N LEU A 396 -14.50 0.31 15.38
CA LEU A 396 -15.94 0.08 15.34
C LEU A 396 -16.71 1.38 15.07
N GLY A 397 -16.41 2.45 15.80
CA GLY A 397 -17.09 3.74 15.64
C GLY A 397 -16.93 4.32 14.24
N ILE A 398 -15.71 4.30 13.69
CA ILE A 398 -15.43 4.77 12.32
C ILE A 398 -16.18 3.91 11.31
N ALA A 399 -16.02 2.58 11.37
CA ALA A 399 -16.61 1.69 10.37
C ALA A 399 -18.14 1.71 10.40
N LEU A 400 -18.78 1.73 11.57
CA LEU A 400 -20.23 1.83 11.68
C LEU A 400 -20.75 3.17 11.17
N PHE A 401 -20.07 4.28 11.48
CA PHE A 401 -20.46 5.59 10.94
C PHE A 401 -20.48 5.57 9.40
N PHE A 402 -19.41 5.10 8.76
CA PHE A 402 -19.37 5.00 7.29
C PHE A 402 -20.35 3.99 6.71
N THR A 403 -20.64 2.91 7.44
CA THR A 403 -21.67 1.93 7.04
C THR A 403 -23.06 2.59 7.05
N LEU A 404 -23.39 3.37 8.07
CA LEU A 404 -24.66 4.10 8.15
C LEU A 404 -24.82 5.11 7.02
N VAL A 405 -23.77 5.87 6.69
CA VAL A 405 -23.82 6.78 5.54
C VAL A 405 -23.99 6.00 4.23
N SER A 406 -23.30 4.86 4.08
CA SER A 406 -23.43 3.98 2.90
C SER A 406 -24.83 3.41 2.74
N ILE A 407 -25.51 3.03 3.84
CA ILE A 407 -26.90 2.57 3.83
C ILE A 407 -27.83 3.66 3.27
N GLY A 408 -27.65 4.90 3.73
CA GLY A 408 -28.44 6.04 3.24
C GLY A 408 -28.22 6.33 1.76
N MET A 409 -26.96 6.23 1.29
CA MET A 409 -26.60 6.49 -0.10
C MET A 409 -27.06 5.38 -1.06
N ALA A 410 -26.94 4.12 -0.64
CA ALA A 410 -27.39 2.96 -1.42
C ALA A 410 -28.92 2.75 -1.39
N ARG A 411 -29.65 3.49 -0.54
CA ARG A 411 -31.09 3.31 -0.29
C ARG A 411 -31.44 1.85 0.04
N ALA A 412 -30.61 1.23 0.89
CA ALA A 412 -30.74 -0.17 1.26
C ALA A 412 -32.01 -0.46 2.09
N ASN A 413 -32.55 -1.66 1.91
CA ASN A 413 -33.68 -2.14 2.69
C ASN A 413 -33.28 -2.42 4.15
N LEU A 414 -34.25 -2.45 5.08
CA LEU A 414 -33.96 -2.67 6.51
C LEU A 414 -33.19 -3.96 6.78
N GLY A 415 -33.53 -5.06 6.07
CA GLY A 415 -32.83 -6.33 6.18
C GLY A 415 -31.35 -6.22 5.77
N GLU A 416 -31.08 -5.61 4.63
CA GLU A 416 -29.72 -5.39 4.13
C GLU A 416 -28.91 -4.47 5.04
N ALA A 417 -29.54 -3.43 5.59
CA ALA A 417 -28.93 -2.53 6.55
C ALA A 417 -28.49 -3.26 7.83
N LEU A 418 -29.34 -4.14 8.38
CA LEU A 418 -29.01 -4.93 9.56
C LEU A 418 -27.88 -5.92 9.29
N VAL A 419 -27.93 -6.64 8.17
CA VAL A 419 -26.86 -7.56 7.77
C VAL A 419 -25.54 -6.81 7.58
N ALA A 420 -25.57 -5.62 6.95
CA ALA A 420 -24.39 -4.78 6.75
C ALA A 420 -23.72 -4.39 8.08
N LEU A 421 -24.52 -3.93 9.06
CA LEU A 421 -24.03 -3.52 10.37
C LEU A 421 -23.40 -4.70 11.13
N VAL A 422 -24.07 -5.85 11.14
CA VAL A 422 -23.58 -7.08 11.79
C VAL A 422 -22.31 -7.60 11.10
N PHE A 423 -22.26 -7.54 9.77
CA PHE A 423 -21.11 -7.97 8.99
C PHE A 423 -19.89 -7.10 9.31
N VAL A 424 -20.02 -5.79 9.23
CA VAL A 424 -18.92 -4.86 9.51
C VAL A 424 -18.46 -5.00 10.96
N SER A 425 -19.36 -5.09 11.94
CA SER A 425 -18.98 -5.25 13.34
C SER A 425 -18.26 -6.59 13.62
N SER A 426 -18.61 -7.66 12.90
CA SER A 426 -17.91 -8.95 13.00
C SER A 426 -16.48 -8.88 12.48
N TYR A 427 -16.26 -8.17 11.36
CA TYR A 427 -14.92 -7.99 10.78
C TYR A 427 -14.05 -7.06 11.62
N VAL A 428 -14.63 -6.03 12.25
CA VAL A 428 -13.90 -5.21 13.22
C VAL A 428 -13.37 -6.08 14.37
N ALA A 429 -14.18 -7.00 14.91
CA ALA A 429 -13.74 -7.92 15.96
C ALA A 429 -12.64 -8.87 15.46
N LEU A 430 -12.84 -9.50 14.30
CA LEU A 430 -11.90 -10.45 13.71
C LEU A 430 -10.53 -9.82 13.41
N ILE A 431 -10.52 -8.62 12.83
CA ILE A 431 -9.29 -7.91 12.48
C ILE A 431 -8.48 -7.54 13.74
N ASN A 432 -9.15 -7.03 14.78
CA ASN A 432 -8.48 -6.69 16.03
C ASN A 432 -7.90 -7.94 16.71
N VAL A 433 -8.60 -9.08 16.72
CA VAL A 433 -8.10 -10.33 17.32
C VAL A 433 -7.00 -10.98 16.48
N SER A 434 -7.13 -11.01 15.15
CA SER A 434 -6.13 -11.58 14.24
C SER A 434 -4.77 -10.93 14.42
N SER A 435 -4.75 -9.62 14.71
CA SER A 435 -3.53 -8.86 15.00
C SER A 435 -2.74 -9.44 16.18
N ILE A 436 -3.45 -9.92 17.20
CA ILE A 436 -2.85 -10.42 18.43
C ILE A 436 -2.52 -11.90 18.33
N LEU A 437 -3.40 -12.63 17.66
CA LEU A 437 -3.16 -14.02 17.28
C LEU A 437 -1.82 -14.17 16.59
N THR A 438 -1.54 -13.23 15.70
CA THR A 438 -0.31 -13.24 14.91
C THR A 438 0.92 -12.97 15.76
N ILE A 439 0.84 -12.07 16.76
CA ILE A 439 1.92 -11.89 17.74
C ILE A 439 2.16 -13.19 18.51
N ARG A 440 1.11 -13.92 18.90
CA ARG A 440 1.27 -15.21 19.59
C ARG A 440 1.92 -16.28 18.73
N ILE A 441 1.50 -16.40 17.48
CA ILE A 441 2.03 -17.38 16.52
C ILE A 441 3.50 -17.07 16.19
N MET A 442 3.83 -15.79 16.00
CA MET A 442 5.16 -15.34 15.56
C MET A 442 6.17 -15.20 16.70
N LYS A 443 5.72 -15.01 17.95
CA LYS A 443 6.56 -14.77 19.14
C LYS A 443 7.65 -13.72 18.86
N SER A 444 8.93 -14.11 18.90
CA SER A 444 10.09 -13.23 18.72
C SER A 444 10.48 -12.98 17.26
N ARG A 445 9.84 -13.64 16.28
CA ARG A 445 10.20 -13.57 14.85
C ARG A 445 9.39 -12.51 14.11
N HIS A 446 9.35 -11.29 14.64
CA HIS A 446 8.53 -10.22 14.08
C HIS A 446 9.03 -9.82 12.68
N ASN A 447 8.25 -10.16 11.65
CA ASN A 447 8.37 -9.61 10.30
C ASN A 447 7.00 -9.07 9.91
N GLN A 448 6.90 -7.76 9.67
CA GLN A 448 5.66 -7.07 9.37
C GLN A 448 4.93 -7.66 8.14
N ILE A 449 5.68 -8.15 7.15
CA ILE A 449 5.09 -8.78 5.95
C ILE A 449 4.40 -10.09 6.31
N VAL A 450 5.04 -10.92 7.13
CA VAL A 450 4.48 -12.20 7.56
C VAL A 450 3.29 -11.97 8.49
N ASP A 451 3.37 -10.94 9.34
CA ASP A 451 2.27 -10.53 10.20
C ASP A 451 1.03 -10.12 9.39
N MET A 452 1.21 -9.27 8.38
CA MET A 452 0.12 -8.84 7.50
C MET A 452 -0.48 -9.99 6.69
N LEU A 453 0.34 -10.93 6.23
CA LEU A 453 -0.11 -12.14 5.52
C LEU A 453 -0.95 -13.07 6.42
N LEU A 454 -0.48 -13.33 7.65
CA LEU A 454 -1.22 -14.17 8.59
C LEU A 454 -2.55 -13.51 8.98
N ARG A 455 -2.56 -12.20 9.22
CA ARG A 455 -3.80 -11.44 9.45
C ARG A 455 -4.76 -11.55 8.27
N MET A 456 -4.27 -11.42 7.04
CA MET A 456 -5.08 -11.55 5.82
C MET A 456 -5.72 -12.94 5.73
N ILE A 457 -4.94 -14.01 5.94
CA ILE A 457 -5.44 -15.39 5.91
C ILE A 457 -6.55 -15.59 6.96
N LEU A 458 -6.33 -15.11 8.18
CA LEU A 458 -7.31 -15.20 9.26
C LEU A 458 -8.60 -14.42 8.95
N CYS A 459 -8.49 -13.26 8.29
CA CYS A 459 -9.65 -12.45 7.91
C CYS A 459 -10.44 -13.04 6.74
N VAL A 460 -9.79 -13.78 5.84
CA VAL A 460 -10.42 -14.42 4.67
C VAL A 460 -11.00 -15.80 5.01
N LEU A 461 -10.51 -16.45 6.06
CA LEU A 461 -10.94 -17.79 6.48
C LEU A 461 -12.47 -17.94 6.62
N PRO A 462 -13.22 -17.02 7.27
CA PRO A 462 -14.67 -17.18 7.42
C PRO A 462 -15.40 -17.17 6.06
N ILE A 463 -14.93 -16.34 5.12
CA ILE A 463 -15.47 -16.26 3.76
C ILE A 463 -15.22 -17.61 3.07
N VAL A 464 -13.98 -18.05 3.02
CA VAL A 464 -13.60 -19.27 2.30
C VAL A 464 -14.38 -20.48 2.83
N VAL A 465 -14.49 -20.62 4.16
CA VAL A 465 -15.24 -21.73 4.76
C VAL A 465 -16.70 -21.71 4.35
N VAL A 466 -17.38 -20.57 4.51
CA VAL A 466 -18.82 -20.47 4.20
C VAL A 466 -19.10 -20.68 2.70
N PHE A 467 -18.32 -20.03 1.83
CA PHE A 467 -18.51 -20.16 0.38
C PHE A 467 -18.11 -21.56 -0.13
N ALA A 468 -17.09 -22.20 0.42
CA ALA A 468 -16.75 -23.58 0.09
C ALA A 468 -17.86 -24.54 0.51
N THR A 469 -18.43 -24.38 1.71
CA THR A 469 -19.56 -25.20 2.16
C THR A 469 -20.81 -24.96 1.33
N ALA A 470 -21.09 -23.72 0.95
CA ALA A 470 -22.21 -23.38 0.07
C ALA A 470 -22.05 -24.01 -1.32
N GLY A 471 -20.84 -23.97 -1.89
CA GLY A 471 -20.52 -24.63 -3.16
C GLY A 471 -20.66 -26.14 -3.10
N LEU A 472 -20.18 -26.79 -2.03
CA LEU A 472 -20.34 -28.24 -1.82
C LEU A 472 -21.81 -28.65 -1.68
N LEU A 473 -22.63 -27.80 -1.07
CA LEU A 473 -24.06 -28.02 -0.88
C LEU A 473 -24.91 -27.53 -2.06
N SER A 474 -24.29 -27.04 -3.14
CA SER A 474 -24.97 -26.47 -4.32
C SER A 474 -25.99 -25.38 -3.97
N VAL A 475 -25.71 -24.59 -2.92
CA VAL A 475 -26.56 -23.46 -2.51
C VAL A 475 -26.37 -22.31 -3.50
N ASP A 476 -27.48 -21.78 -4.01
CA ASP A 476 -27.46 -20.57 -4.84
C ASP A 476 -26.98 -19.38 -4.01
N ILE A 477 -25.84 -18.81 -4.41
CA ILE A 477 -25.15 -17.72 -3.71
C ILE A 477 -25.94 -16.42 -3.82
N GLU A 478 -26.50 -16.12 -4.99
CA GLU A 478 -27.19 -14.85 -5.24
C GLU A 478 -28.51 -14.82 -4.48
N ALA A 479 -29.28 -15.91 -4.56
CA ALA A 479 -30.55 -16.04 -3.85
C ALA A 479 -30.39 -16.01 -2.31
N ASN A 480 -29.26 -16.48 -1.78
CA ASN A 480 -29.02 -16.61 -0.34
C ASN A 480 -27.99 -15.61 0.22
N ALA A 481 -27.68 -14.53 -0.50
CA ALA A 481 -26.59 -13.61 -0.14
C ALA A 481 -26.70 -13.04 1.30
N MET A 482 -27.92 -12.74 1.76
CA MET A 482 -28.16 -12.26 3.13
C MET A 482 -27.88 -13.33 4.20
N ALA A 483 -28.38 -14.55 3.98
CA ALA A 483 -28.16 -15.66 4.91
C ALA A 483 -26.68 -16.04 4.97
N LEU A 484 -26.01 -16.11 3.81
CA LEU A 484 -24.57 -16.32 3.72
C LEU A 484 -23.80 -15.20 4.45
N GLY A 485 -24.18 -13.93 4.27
CA GLY A 485 -23.58 -12.81 5.01
C GLY A 485 -23.68 -12.96 6.53
N LEU A 486 -24.84 -13.37 7.06
CA LEU A 486 -25.01 -13.63 8.48
C LEU A 486 -24.19 -14.82 8.98
N THR A 487 -24.13 -15.91 8.21
CA THR A 487 -23.30 -17.08 8.58
C THR A 487 -21.81 -16.75 8.61
N VAL A 488 -21.31 -15.96 7.63
CA VAL A 488 -19.94 -15.43 7.65
C VAL A 488 -19.70 -14.59 8.89
N SER A 489 -20.65 -13.74 9.26
CA SER A 489 -20.54 -12.86 10.43
C SER A 489 -20.50 -13.66 11.74
N ALA A 490 -21.35 -14.68 11.86
CA ALA A 490 -21.39 -15.58 13.01
C ALA A 490 -20.06 -16.34 13.16
N LEU A 491 -19.53 -16.87 12.06
CA LEU A 491 -18.24 -17.57 12.05
C LEU A 491 -17.08 -16.62 12.38
N ALA A 492 -17.09 -15.40 11.84
CA ALA A 492 -16.10 -14.36 12.15
C ALA A 492 -16.09 -14.02 13.65
N TYR A 493 -17.27 -13.86 14.27
CA TYR A 493 -17.38 -13.66 15.71
C TYR A 493 -16.91 -14.87 16.53
N ALA A 494 -17.24 -16.10 16.09
CA ALA A 494 -16.79 -17.31 16.76
C ALA A 494 -15.25 -17.41 16.75
N ILE A 495 -14.62 -17.16 15.59
CA ILE A 495 -13.17 -17.14 15.46
C ILE A 495 -12.55 -16.02 16.30
N ALA A 496 -13.13 -14.82 16.29
CA ALA A 496 -12.66 -13.70 17.11
C ALA A 496 -12.76 -14.02 18.62
N GLY A 497 -13.87 -14.60 19.08
CA GLY A 497 -14.07 -14.99 20.47
C GLY A 497 -13.10 -16.08 20.91
N ALA A 498 -12.98 -17.15 20.12
CA ALA A 498 -12.04 -18.25 20.39
C ALA A 498 -10.59 -17.76 20.38
N GLY A 499 -10.21 -16.92 19.41
CA GLY A 499 -8.88 -16.33 19.31
C GLY A 499 -8.56 -15.44 20.51
N PHE A 500 -9.52 -14.63 20.97
CA PHE A 500 -9.37 -13.77 22.15
C PHE A 500 -9.10 -14.59 23.42
N VAL A 501 -9.86 -15.65 23.65
CA VAL A 501 -9.67 -16.56 24.79
C VAL A 501 -8.34 -17.29 24.68
N TRP A 502 -7.99 -17.75 23.48
CA TRP A 502 -6.74 -18.46 23.26
C TRP A 502 -5.55 -17.55 23.58
N VAL A 503 -5.53 -16.30 23.15
CA VAL A 503 -4.43 -15.34 23.36
C VAL A 503 -4.23 -14.92 24.82
N ALA A 504 -5.30 -14.90 25.63
CA ALA A 504 -5.27 -14.36 26.99
C ALA A 504 -4.12 -14.84 27.91
N PRO A 505 -3.70 -16.12 27.90
CA PRO A 505 -2.60 -16.62 28.72
C PRO A 505 -1.25 -15.94 28.47
N MET A 506 -1.02 -15.28 27.32
CA MET A 506 0.22 -14.55 27.04
C MET A 506 0.53 -13.50 28.12
N LEU A 507 -0.50 -12.91 28.73
CA LEU A 507 -0.36 -11.88 29.77
C LEU A 507 -0.12 -12.45 31.19
N ARG A 508 0.12 -13.76 31.31
CA ARG A 508 0.58 -14.42 32.56
C ARG A 508 2.09 -14.29 32.77
N GLY A 509 2.86 -13.87 31.77
CA GLY A 509 4.32 -13.73 31.88
C GLY A 509 5.10 -15.04 31.85
N THR A 510 4.45 -16.16 31.49
CA THR A 510 5.08 -17.50 31.40
C THR A 510 5.52 -17.86 29.98
N GLU A 511 5.10 -17.10 28.97
CA GLU A 511 5.30 -17.42 27.54
C GLU A 511 6.29 -16.50 26.81
N PHE A 512 6.87 -15.49 27.48
CA PHE A 512 7.80 -14.50 26.90
C PHE A 512 9.00 -14.22 27.79
#